data_AF-A0A0G4ED30-F1
#
_entry.id   AF-A0A0G4ED30-F1
#
_cell.length_a   1.000
_cell.length_b   1.000
_cell.length_c   1.000
_cell.angle_alpha   90.00
_cell.angle_beta   90.00
_cell.angle_gamma   90.00
#
_symmetry.space_group_name_H-M   'P 1'
#
loop_
_entity.id
_entity.type
_entity.pdbx_description
1 polymer ?
#
loop_
_entity_poly.entity_id
_entity_poly.type
_entity_poly.pdbx_seq_one_letter_code
_entity_poly.pdbx_strand_id
1 'polypeptide(L)'
;MLVGRRVALRRPNGQHDGTLQLFRHNHEIRAIRNEPNFAITINPPLPRPDRPVHPFSRHPFQQHTKPHDPPVHSRITWQNGVGWATVGVNGGAVFASASCLLKELLQCHRIEAAGPFTDSPMVVVDRRVRGGHLDRIMTRSPHTPVNGCSDMLTWEAANGLCVQLHVLTTAADPFIAWISFGIFPGNSQDVHLFIATTEAPAAGVPHDAPFAQRFPRTAAKVRRVLGPIAAIVLDGQAP
;
A
#
# COMPACT_ATOMS: atom_id res chain seq x y z
N MET A 1 11.39 16.98 16.47
CA MET A 1 10.39 16.37 17.38
C MET A 1 9.07 16.29 16.62
N LEU A 2 8.69 15.13 16.10
CA LEU A 2 7.38 14.93 15.45
C LEU A 2 6.32 14.88 16.56
N VAL A 3 5.68 16.01 16.84
CA VAL A 3 4.52 16.08 17.74
C VAL A 3 3.30 15.58 16.96
N GLY A 4 3.22 14.26 16.79
CA GLY A 4 2.04 13.60 16.25
C GLY A 4 0.97 13.46 17.31
N ARG A 5 -0.30 13.68 16.96
CA ARG A 5 -1.44 13.31 17.81
C ARG A 5 -1.32 11.83 18.14
N ARG A 6 -1.44 11.48 19.42
CA ARG A 6 -1.40 10.09 19.91
C ARG A 6 -2.58 9.31 19.32
N VAL A 7 -2.36 8.46 18.33
CA VAL A 7 -3.41 7.62 17.75
C VAL A 7 -3.41 6.28 18.47
N ALA A 8 -4.43 6.03 19.29
CA ALA A 8 -4.62 4.72 19.92
C ALA A 8 -5.04 3.71 18.86
N LEU A 9 -4.25 2.66 18.69
CA LEU A 9 -4.58 1.56 17.78
C LEU A 9 -5.42 0.55 18.57
N ARG A 10 -6.56 0.19 18.02
CA ARG A 10 -7.51 -0.74 18.64
C ARG A 10 -7.83 -1.87 17.68
N ARG A 11 -8.06 -3.05 18.26
CA ARG A 11 -8.61 -4.21 17.55
C ARG A 11 -10.09 -4.00 17.21
N PRO A 12 -10.64 -4.77 16.25
CA PRO A 12 -12.08 -4.73 15.93
C PRO A 12 -12.99 -4.98 17.14
N ASN A 13 -12.51 -5.75 18.14
CA ASN A 13 -13.22 -5.97 19.41
C ASN A 13 -13.09 -4.80 20.43
N GLY A 14 -12.51 -3.67 20.03
CA GLY A 14 -12.32 -2.47 20.86
C GLY A 14 -11.11 -2.49 21.78
N GLN A 15 -10.40 -3.63 21.91
CA GLN A 15 -9.24 -3.78 22.77
C GLN A 15 -8.07 -2.91 22.30
N HIS A 16 -7.40 -2.23 23.23
CA HIS A 16 -6.20 -1.45 22.94
C HIS A 16 -5.05 -2.36 22.49
N ASP A 17 -4.34 -1.93 21.45
CA ASP A 17 -3.34 -2.73 20.76
C ASP A 17 -2.08 -1.91 20.42
N GLY A 18 -1.78 -0.92 21.26
CA GLY A 18 -0.65 -0.02 21.10
C GLY A 18 -1.04 1.35 20.58
N THR A 19 -0.05 2.15 20.22
CA THR A 19 -0.26 3.56 19.88
C THR A 19 0.67 3.94 18.75
N LEU A 20 0.17 4.59 17.70
CA LEU A 20 1.04 5.11 16.65
C LEU A 20 1.95 6.20 17.24
N GLN A 21 3.14 5.77 17.62
CA GLN A 21 4.17 6.55 18.29
C GLN A 21 5.53 5.94 17.90
N LEU A 22 6.51 6.82 17.71
CA LEU A 22 7.91 6.42 17.58
C LEU A 22 8.59 6.56 18.94
N PHE A 23 9.28 5.52 19.35
CA PHE A 23 10.08 5.47 20.57
C PHE A 23 11.55 5.44 20.17
N ARG A 24 12.37 6.25 20.83
CA ARG A 24 13.82 6.13 20.75
C ARG A 24 14.30 5.42 22.01
N HIS A 25 14.93 4.27 21.84
CA HIS A 25 15.46 3.47 22.95
C HIS A 25 16.89 3.06 22.61
N ASN A 26 17.86 3.61 23.34
CA ASN A 26 19.29 3.49 23.03
C ASN A 26 19.57 3.91 21.56
N HIS A 27 20.04 2.96 20.75
CA HIS A 27 20.35 3.15 19.32
C HIS A 27 19.23 2.67 18.39
N GLU A 28 18.08 2.25 18.93
CA GLU A 28 16.95 1.74 18.17
C GLU A 28 15.81 2.77 18.09
N ILE A 29 15.09 2.71 16.97
CA ILE A 29 13.78 3.34 16.82
C ILE A 29 12.74 2.22 16.82
N ARG A 30 11.70 2.36 17.63
CA ARG A 30 10.59 1.41 17.74
C ARG A 30 9.28 2.09 17.40
N ALA A 31 8.32 1.36 16.85
CA ALA A 31 7.00 1.89 16.47
C ALA A 31 5.87 1.09 17.13
N ILE A 32 4.73 1.72 17.43
CA ILE A 32 3.55 1.09 18.06
C ILE A 32 3.71 0.76 19.55
N ARG A 33 4.78 0.03 19.91
CA ARG A 33 5.14 -0.36 21.28
C ARG A 33 6.63 -0.14 21.51
N ASN A 34 7.01 0.17 22.76
CA ASN A 34 8.41 0.32 23.14
C ASN A 34 9.06 -1.05 23.45
N GLU A 35 8.97 -1.99 22.52
CA GLU A 35 9.46 -3.37 22.67
C GLU A 35 10.48 -3.70 21.57
N PRO A 36 11.50 -4.53 21.82
CA PRO A 36 12.53 -4.86 20.83
C PRO A 36 11.97 -5.42 19.51
N ASN A 37 10.91 -6.22 19.57
CA ASN A 37 10.30 -6.81 18.37
C ASN A 37 9.71 -5.74 17.42
N PHE A 38 9.36 -4.57 17.96
CA PHE A 38 8.80 -3.44 17.22
C PHE A 38 9.86 -2.44 16.73
N ALA A 39 11.13 -2.83 16.74
CA ALA A 39 12.20 -2.03 16.15
C ALA A 39 12.06 -1.93 14.63
N ILE A 40 12.39 -0.75 14.10
CA ILE A 40 12.46 -0.46 12.67
C ILE A 40 13.89 -0.08 12.31
N THR A 41 14.32 -0.47 11.11
CA THR A 41 15.64 -0.14 10.60
C THR A 41 15.52 1.00 9.61
N ILE A 42 16.13 2.14 9.93
CA ILE A 42 16.21 3.30 9.02
C ILE A 42 17.38 3.09 8.06
N ASN A 43 17.20 3.41 6.77
CA ASN A 43 18.20 3.19 5.72
C ASN A 43 18.71 1.74 5.71
N PRO A 44 17.82 0.74 5.57
CA PRO A 44 18.27 -0.64 5.41
C PRO A 44 19.16 -0.77 4.15
N PRO A 45 20.06 -1.76 4.09
CA PRO A 45 20.83 -2.02 2.88
C PRO A 45 19.89 -2.30 1.70
N LEU A 46 20.10 -1.57 0.60
CA LEU A 46 19.37 -1.69 -0.65
C LEU A 46 20.34 -1.90 -1.84
N PRO A 47 20.03 -2.75 -2.82
CA PRO A 47 18.97 -3.76 -2.75
C PRO A 47 19.28 -4.78 -1.65
N ARG A 48 18.27 -5.58 -1.27
CA ARG A 48 18.49 -6.54 -0.17
C ARG A 48 19.60 -7.53 -0.55
N PRO A 49 20.47 -7.95 0.41
CA PRO A 49 21.61 -8.81 0.10
C PRO A 49 21.25 -10.13 -0.60
N ASP A 50 20.05 -10.66 -0.33
CA ASP A 50 19.49 -11.86 -0.96
C ASP A 50 18.92 -11.63 -2.37
N ARG A 51 18.88 -10.37 -2.85
CA ARG A 51 18.25 -9.96 -4.12
C ARG A 51 19.01 -8.83 -4.81
N PRO A 52 20.12 -9.12 -5.50
CA PRO A 52 20.89 -8.09 -6.18
C PRO A 52 20.17 -7.45 -7.37
N VAL A 53 19.14 -8.11 -7.95
CA VAL A 53 18.42 -7.63 -9.14
C VAL A 53 16.99 -7.25 -8.78
N HIS A 54 16.67 -5.95 -8.88
CA HIS A 54 15.32 -5.42 -8.69
C HIS A 54 14.51 -5.43 -10.00
N PRO A 55 13.18 -5.65 -10.00
CA PRO A 55 12.35 -5.65 -11.22
C PRO A 55 12.44 -4.40 -12.12
N PHE A 56 12.88 -3.26 -11.58
CA PHE A 56 13.06 -2.00 -12.31
C PHE A 56 14.52 -1.72 -12.71
N SER A 57 15.40 -2.73 -12.67
CA SER A 57 16.85 -2.64 -12.94
C SER A 57 17.66 -1.78 -11.94
N ARG A 58 17.06 -0.73 -11.37
CA ARG A 58 17.54 0.02 -10.21
C ARG A 58 16.45 0.03 -9.15
N HIS A 59 16.86 0.05 -7.88
CA HIS A 59 15.90 0.09 -6.79
C HIS A 59 15.21 1.46 -6.75
N PRO A 60 13.88 1.57 -6.92
CA PRO A 60 13.19 2.86 -7.01
C PRO A 60 13.37 3.72 -5.75
N PHE A 61 13.46 3.08 -4.59
CA PHE A 61 13.63 3.78 -3.31
C PHE A 61 14.97 4.51 -3.23
N GLN A 62 16.05 3.94 -3.79
CA GLN A 62 17.37 4.58 -3.80
C GLN A 62 17.36 5.86 -4.63
N GLN A 63 16.71 5.84 -5.79
CA GLN A 63 16.65 6.99 -6.70
C GLN A 63 15.86 8.17 -6.14
N HIS A 64 14.94 7.90 -5.21
CA HIS A 64 14.01 8.90 -4.70
C HIS A 64 14.13 9.14 -3.21
N THR A 65 15.19 8.63 -2.56
CA THR A 65 15.40 8.79 -1.11
C THR A 65 15.46 10.27 -0.73
N LYS A 66 14.68 10.64 0.29
CA LYS A 66 14.74 11.97 0.92
C LYS A 66 15.48 11.84 2.26
N PRO A 67 16.47 12.70 2.56
CA PRO A 67 17.21 12.61 3.83
C PRO A 67 16.34 12.64 5.10
N HIS A 68 15.21 13.35 5.05
CA HIS A 68 14.26 13.48 6.17
C HIS A 68 13.08 12.49 6.11
N ASP A 69 13.01 11.68 5.06
CA ASP A 69 12.00 10.63 4.89
C ASP A 69 12.65 9.38 4.26
N PRO A 70 13.66 8.79 4.94
CA PRO A 70 14.47 7.70 4.40
C PRO A 70 13.69 6.39 4.29
N PRO A 71 14.12 5.43 3.45
CA PRO A 71 13.59 4.07 3.42
C PRO A 71 13.65 3.40 4.80
N VAL A 72 12.67 2.54 5.08
CA VAL A 72 12.54 1.87 6.38
C VAL A 72 12.24 0.39 6.19
N HIS A 73 13.00 -0.48 6.84
CA HIS A 73 12.64 -1.87 6.98
C HIS A 73 11.85 -2.08 8.28
N SER A 74 10.72 -2.76 8.19
CA SER A 74 9.85 -3.06 9.33
C SER A 74 9.35 -4.50 9.28
N ARG A 75 9.35 -5.14 10.45
CA ARG A 75 8.75 -6.48 10.67
C ARG A 75 7.34 -6.40 11.23
N ILE A 76 6.86 -5.19 11.52
CA ILE A 76 5.55 -4.96 12.12
C ILE A 76 4.48 -5.21 11.08
N THR A 77 3.51 -6.04 11.41
CA THR A 77 2.35 -6.33 10.56
C THR A 77 1.09 -6.47 11.41
N TRP A 78 -0.07 -6.41 10.78
CA TRP A 78 -1.32 -6.83 11.38
C TRP A 78 -1.51 -8.34 11.21
N GLN A 79 -1.96 -9.01 12.26
CA GLN A 79 -2.36 -10.41 12.23
C GLN A 79 -3.82 -10.55 12.68
N ASN A 80 -4.67 -11.11 11.83
CA ASN A 80 -6.10 -11.28 12.12
C ASN A 80 -6.30 -12.04 13.44
N GLY A 81 -7.15 -11.49 14.32
CA GLY A 81 -7.43 -12.02 15.66
C GLY A 81 -6.35 -11.74 16.72
N VAL A 82 -5.11 -11.51 16.31
CA VAL A 82 -3.98 -11.23 17.22
C VAL A 82 -3.80 -9.74 17.43
N GLY A 83 -3.80 -8.96 16.35
CA GLY A 83 -3.49 -7.53 16.35
C GLY A 83 -2.11 -7.22 15.77
N TRP A 84 -1.49 -6.14 16.24
CA TRP A 84 -0.13 -5.76 15.87
C TRP A 84 0.89 -6.78 16.38
N ALA A 85 1.61 -7.39 15.45
CA ALA A 85 2.58 -8.43 15.70
C ALA A 85 3.80 -8.23 14.78
N THR A 86 4.78 -9.13 14.91
CA THR A 86 6.03 -9.04 14.17
C THR A 86 6.30 -10.36 13.46
N VAL A 87 6.64 -10.30 12.18
CA VAL A 87 7.02 -11.48 11.39
C VAL A 87 8.46 -11.90 11.70
N GLY A 88 8.88 -13.08 11.20
CA GLY A 88 10.26 -13.58 11.36
C GLY A 88 11.32 -12.60 10.89
N VAL A 89 12.57 -12.81 11.29
CA VAL A 89 13.69 -11.87 11.05
C VAL A 89 13.85 -11.50 9.57
N ASN A 90 13.62 -12.46 8.68
CA ASN A 90 13.74 -12.29 7.22
C ASN A 90 12.40 -11.95 6.53
N GLY A 91 11.32 -11.77 7.30
CA GLY A 91 9.96 -11.60 6.79
C GLY A 91 9.50 -10.15 6.64
N GLY A 92 10.30 -9.18 7.07
CA GLY A 92 9.93 -7.76 7.04
C GLY A 92 9.86 -7.16 5.63
N ALA A 93 9.02 -6.14 5.47
CA ALA A 93 8.95 -5.35 4.26
C ALA A 93 9.90 -4.16 4.34
N VAL A 94 10.40 -3.72 3.18
CA VAL A 94 11.10 -2.44 3.04
C VAL A 94 10.15 -1.42 2.45
N PHE A 95 9.86 -0.38 3.20
CA PHE A 95 9.06 0.75 2.78
C PHE A 95 9.94 1.78 2.09
N ALA A 96 9.41 2.41 1.04
CA ALA A 96 10.12 3.46 0.31
C ALA A 96 10.49 4.65 1.20
N SER A 97 9.74 4.87 2.29
CA SER A 97 10.02 5.92 3.25
C SER A 97 9.44 5.66 4.64
N ALA A 98 9.90 6.42 5.64
CA ALA A 98 9.34 6.39 6.99
C ALA A 98 7.87 6.82 7.02
N SER A 99 7.51 7.83 6.24
CA SER A 99 6.12 8.27 6.06
C SER A 99 5.28 7.17 5.40
N CYS A 100 5.85 6.42 4.46
CA CYS A 100 5.16 5.29 3.85
C CYS A 100 4.84 4.19 4.87
N LEU A 101 5.78 3.84 5.75
CA LEU A 101 5.51 2.90 6.85
C LEU A 101 4.37 3.43 7.75
N LEU A 102 4.43 4.68 8.18
CA LEU A 102 3.40 5.24 9.06
C LEU A 102 2.01 5.26 8.42
N LYS A 103 1.94 5.60 7.12
CA LYS A 103 0.70 5.54 6.34
C LYS A 103 0.17 4.12 6.23
N GLU A 104 1.03 3.11 6.04
CA GLU A 104 0.61 1.71 5.96
C GLU A 104 0.02 1.25 7.31
N LEU A 105 0.69 1.59 8.41
CA LEU A 105 0.19 1.24 9.74
C LEU A 105 -1.19 1.87 10.01
N LEU A 106 -1.39 3.12 9.60
CA LEU A 106 -2.68 3.80 9.68
C LEU A 106 -3.72 3.17 8.74
N GLN A 107 -3.33 2.82 7.52
CA GLN A 107 -4.19 2.18 6.54
C GLN A 107 -4.68 0.83 7.07
N CYS A 108 -3.78 -0.07 7.48
CA CYS A 108 -4.15 -1.35 8.07
C CYS A 108 -5.11 -1.17 9.25
N HIS A 109 -4.81 -0.26 10.19
CA HIS A 109 -5.73 0.01 11.31
C HIS A 109 -7.12 0.45 10.83
N ARG A 110 -7.18 1.32 9.82
CA ARG A 110 -8.44 1.81 9.28
C ARG A 110 -9.21 0.73 8.54
N ILE A 111 -8.52 -0.15 7.81
CA ILE A 111 -9.12 -1.30 7.12
C ILE A 111 -9.85 -2.19 8.13
N GLU A 112 -9.16 -2.52 9.22
CA GLU A 112 -9.71 -3.37 10.29
C GLU A 112 -10.88 -2.70 11.04
N ALA A 113 -10.92 -1.37 11.09
CA ALA A 113 -11.99 -0.61 11.74
C ALA A 113 -13.20 -0.32 10.84
N ALA A 114 -13.03 -0.26 9.51
CA ALA A 114 -14.06 0.21 8.58
C ALA A 114 -15.11 -0.83 8.17
N GLY A 115 -14.87 -2.12 8.48
CA GLY A 115 -15.75 -3.22 8.08
C GLY A 115 -15.28 -3.94 6.81
N PRO A 116 -16.11 -4.82 6.22
CA PRO A 116 -15.70 -5.67 5.12
C PRO A 116 -15.45 -4.85 3.85
N PHE A 117 -14.30 -5.09 3.22
CA PHE A 117 -13.97 -4.55 1.91
C PHE A 117 -14.55 -5.45 0.81
N THR A 118 -14.91 -4.84 -0.31
CA THR A 118 -15.10 -5.56 -1.57
C THR A 118 -13.92 -5.30 -2.48
N ASP A 119 -13.33 -6.39 -2.97
CA ASP A 119 -12.25 -6.36 -3.94
C ASP A 119 -12.80 -6.58 -5.36
N SER A 120 -12.20 -5.89 -6.33
CA SER A 120 -12.34 -6.26 -7.73
C SER A 120 -11.60 -7.57 -8.01
N PRO A 121 -11.96 -8.30 -9.09
CA PRO A 121 -11.09 -9.33 -9.62
C PRO A 121 -9.68 -8.78 -9.85
N MET A 122 -8.66 -9.62 -9.61
CA MET A 122 -7.28 -9.29 -9.95
C MET A 122 -7.12 -9.29 -11.46
N VAL A 123 -6.52 -8.24 -12.00
CA VAL A 123 -6.25 -8.09 -13.44
C VAL A 123 -4.75 -8.01 -13.66
N VAL A 124 -4.26 -8.72 -14.66
CA VAL A 124 -2.85 -8.72 -15.05
C VAL A 124 -2.72 -7.90 -16.34
N VAL A 125 -1.87 -6.88 -16.33
CA VAL A 125 -1.69 -5.96 -17.46
C VAL A 125 -0.20 -5.76 -17.72
N ASP A 126 0.23 -5.98 -18.96
CA ASP A 126 1.59 -5.61 -19.38
C ASP A 126 1.77 -4.10 -19.23
N ARG A 127 2.78 -3.67 -18.48
CA ARG A 127 2.98 -2.25 -18.13
C ARG A 127 3.23 -1.34 -19.33
N ARG A 128 3.58 -1.89 -20.49
CA ARG A 128 3.88 -1.19 -21.75
C ARG A 128 2.64 -0.91 -22.60
N VAL A 129 1.52 -1.60 -22.37
CA VAL A 129 0.30 -1.40 -23.15
C VAL A 129 -0.23 0.03 -23.02
N ARG A 130 -1.03 0.45 -24.02
CA ARG A 130 -1.62 1.80 -24.10
C ARG A 130 -0.56 2.91 -23.90
N GLY A 131 0.62 2.70 -24.48
CA GLY A 131 1.71 3.67 -24.47
C GLY A 131 2.44 3.78 -23.13
N GLY A 132 2.53 2.70 -22.36
CA GLY A 132 3.34 2.65 -21.13
C GLY A 132 2.77 3.45 -19.96
N HIS A 133 1.44 3.60 -19.87
CA HIS A 133 0.82 4.39 -18.80
C HIS A 133 1.05 3.79 -17.41
N LEU A 134 0.93 2.47 -17.30
CA LEU A 134 1.25 1.76 -16.06
C LEU A 134 2.74 1.85 -15.72
N ASP A 135 3.63 1.70 -16.70
CA ASP A 135 5.07 1.85 -16.47
C ASP A 135 5.39 3.21 -15.81
N ARG A 136 4.81 4.30 -16.35
CA ARG A 136 4.96 5.64 -15.75
C ARG A 136 4.34 5.78 -14.35
N ILE A 137 3.27 5.04 -14.03
CA ILE A 137 2.75 5.00 -12.66
C ILE A 137 3.77 4.35 -11.73
N MET A 138 4.30 3.19 -12.15
CA MET A 138 5.17 2.33 -11.34
C MET A 138 6.58 2.88 -11.15
N THR A 139 7.11 3.65 -12.09
CA THR A 139 8.47 4.23 -12.02
C THR A 139 8.49 5.65 -11.47
N ARG A 140 7.35 6.20 -11.05
CA ARG A 140 7.29 7.53 -10.45
C ARG A 140 7.88 7.56 -9.06
N SER A 141 8.22 8.77 -8.59
CA SER A 141 8.68 8.96 -7.22
C SER A 141 7.62 8.49 -6.22
N PRO A 142 7.97 7.62 -5.25
CA PRO A 142 7.06 7.13 -4.22
C PRO A 142 6.56 8.23 -3.28
N HIS A 143 7.15 9.44 -3.37
CA HIS A 143 6.75 10.60 -2.57
C HIS A 143 5.77 11.53 -3.30
N THR A 144 5.35 11.21 -4.52
CA THR A 144 4.43 12.04 -5.31
C THR A 144 3.20 11.22 -5.69
N PRO A 145 2.07 11.42 -5.01
CA PRO A 145 0.81 10.78 -5.38
C PRO A 145 0.43 11.09 -6.83
N VAL A 146 -0.27 10.16 -7.48
CA VAL A 146 -0.84 10.40 -8.81
C VAL A 146 -2.06 11.31 -8.67
N ASN A 147 -2.30 12.14 -9.69
CA ASN A 147 -3.47 13.03 -9.73
C ASN A 147 -4.76 12.27 -9.39
N GLY A 148 -5.50 12.80 -8.42
CA GLY A 148 -6.75 12.19 -7.93
C GLY A 148 -6.57 11.21 -6.77
N CYS A 149 -5.35 10.85 -6.39
CA CYS A 149 -5.05 10.11 -5.18
C CYS A 149 -4.78 11.05 -4.01
N SER A 150 -5.26 10.68 -2.82
CA SER A 150 -4.96 11.39 -1.57
C SER A 150 -3.57 11.06 -1.07
N ASP A 151 -3.19 9.78 -1.18
CA ASP A 151 -1.92 9.25 -0.70
C ASP A 151 -1.42 8.12 -1.59
N MET A 152 -0.13 7.84 -1.45
CA MET A 152 0.55 6.73 -2.09
C MET A 152 1.43 6.03 -1.05
N LEU A 153 1.50 4.72 -1.16
CA LEU A 153 2.41 3.86 -0.41
C LEU A 153 3.18 2.99 -1.38
N THR A 154 4.44 2.70 -1.07
CA THR A 154 5.28 1.83 -1.87
C THR A 154 6.20 1.03 -0.97
N TRP A 155 6.22 -0.28 -1.17
CA TRP A 155 7.05 -1.19 -0.37
C TRP A 155 7.45 -2.43 -1.16
N GLU A 156 8.56 -3.04 -0.76
CA GLU A 156 9.03 -4.32 -1.26
C GLU A 156 8.86 -5.36 -0.14
N ALA A 157 8.12 -6.43 -0.45
CA ALA A 157 7.90 -7.54 0.43
C ALA A 157 9.17 -8.35 0.70
N ALA A 158 9.16 -9.12 1.77
CA ALA A 158 10.22 -10.08 2.03
C ALA A 158 10.44 -11.09 0.90
N ASN A 159 9.39 -11.40 0.13
CA ASN A 159 9.41 -12.30 -1.03
C ASN A 159 9.75 -11.58 -2.36
N GLY A 160 9.98 -10.25 -2.35
CA GLY A 160 10.34 -9.42 -3.51
C GLY A 160 9.17 -8.90 -4.32
N LEU A 161 7.94 -9.17 -3.89
CA LEU A 161 6.78 -8.49 -4.42
C LEU A 161 6.93 -6.98 -4.18
N CYS A 162 7.00 -6.21 -5.26
CA CYS A 162 7.01 -4.76 -5.20
C CYS A 162 5.57 -4.26 -5.30
N VAL A 163 5.11 -3.53 -4.29
CA VAL A 163 3.74 -3.01 -4.23
C VAL A 163 3.76 -1.48 -4.26
N GLN A 164 2.87 -0.91 -5.06
CA GLN A 164 2.47 0.49 -4.99
C GLN A 164 0.97 0.54 -4.72
N LEU A 165 0.57 1.25 -3.67
CA LEU A 165 -0.83 1.42 -3.30
C LEU A 165 -1.22 2.89 -3.45
N HIS A 166 -2.32 3.14 -4.15
CA HIS A 166 -2.84 4.47 -4.44
C HIS A 166 -4.17 4.66 -3.74
N VAL A 167 -4.20 5.49 -2.70
CA VAL A 167 -5.42 5.77 -1.94
C VAL A 167 -6.26 6.78 -2.72
N LEU A 168 -7.51 6.42 -3.04
CA LEU A 168 -8.43 7.22 -3.87
C LEU A 168 -9.32 8.16 -3.06
N THR A 169 -9.40 7.92 -1.76
CA THR A 169 -10.31 8.60 -0.82
C THR A 169 -9.51 9.21 0.31
N THR A 170 -9.92 10.39 0.75
CA THR A 170 -9.40 11.08 1.92
C THR A 170 -10.17 10.66 3.18
N ALA A 171 -9.77 11.18 4.34
CA ALA A 171 -10.56 11.02 5.56
C ALA A 171 -11.94 11.71 5.52
N ALA A 172 -12.17 12.64 4.58
CA ALA A 172 -13.45 13.32 4.41
C ALA A 172 -14.43 12.55 3.50
N ASP A 173 -13.96 11.56 2.75
CA ASP A 173 -14.84 10.72 1.94
C ASP A 173 -15.61 9.73 2.85
N PRO A 174 -16.88 9.42 2.54
CA PRO A 174 -17.72 8.55 3.38
C PRO A 174 -17.43 7.05 3.21
N PHE A 175 -16.48 6.70 2.35
CA PHE A 175 -16.00 5.35 2.11
C PHE A 175 -14.50 5.39 1.85
N ILE A 176 -13.87 4.22 1.90
CA ILE A 176 -12.45 4.05 1.63
C ILE A 176 -12.31 3.33 0.30
N ALA A 177 -11.41 3.79 -0.57
CA ALA A 177 -11.04 3.05 -1.75
C ALA A 177 -9.56 3.23 -2.09
N TRP A 178 -8.94 2.20 -2.66
CA TRP A 178 -7.58 2.26 -3.19
C TRP A 178 -7.38 1.33 -4.39
N ILE A 179 -6.29 1.55 -5.12
CA ILE A 179 -5.78 0.66 -6.16
C ILE A 179 -4.44 0.10 -5.69
N SER A 180 -4.28 -1.21 -5.76
CA SER A 180 -3.00 -1.88 -5.53
C SER A 180 -2.38 -2.26 -6.87
N PHE A 181 -1.09 -2.00 -7.01
CA PHE A 181 -0.26 -2.41 -8.14
C PHE A 181 0.87 -3.27 -7.61
N GLY A 182 0.97 -4.52 -8.08
CA GLY A 182 1.97 -5.49 -7.65
C GLY A 182 2.82 -5.98 -8.82
N ILE A 183 4.13 -6.04 -8.63
CA ILE A 183 5.07 -6.71 -9.55
C ILE A 183 5.72 -7.86 -8.80
N PHE A 184 5.47 -9.08 -9.28
CA PHE A 184 6.03 -10.29 -8.68
C PHE A 184 7.49 -10.49 -9.09
N PRO A 185 8.32 -11.10 -8.23
CA PRO A 185 9.69 -11.45 -8.59
C PRO A 185 9.69 -12.36 -9.82
N GLY A 186 10.63 -12.12 -10.74
CA GLY A 186 10.75 -12.90 -11.99
C GLY A 186 9.83 -12.46 -13.13
N ASN A 187 8.82 -11.62 -12.88
CA ASN A 187 7.98 -11.04 -13.93
C ASN A 187 7.97 -9.52 -13.81
N SER A 188 8.87 -8.85 -14.54
CA SER A 188 8.98 -7.39 -14.53
C SER A 188 8.13 -6.70 -15.59
N GLN A 189 7.35 -7.43 -16.39
CA GLN A 189 6.51 -6.83 -17.43
C GLN A 189 5.07 -6.70 -16.98
N ASP A 190 4.56 -7.70 -16.25
CA ASP A 190 3.18 -7.70 -15.83
C ASP A 190 2.98 -7.01 -14.49
N VAL A 191 1.97 -6.14 -14.45
CA VAL A 191 1.49 -5.52 -13.23
C VAL A 191 0.18 -6.19 -12.85
N HIS A 192 0.11 -6.67 -11.62
CA HIS A 192 -1.11 -7.20 -11.02
C HIS A 192 -1.85 -6.06 -10.35
N LEU A 193 -3.09 -5.83 -10.76
CA LEU A 193 -3.94 -4.76 -10.24
C LEU A 193 -5.17 -5.33 -9.57
N PHE A 194 -5.55 -4.74 -8.45
CA PHE A 194 -6.90 -4.87 -7.93
C PHE A 194 -7.33 -3.59 -7.23
N ILE A 195 -8.64 -3.42 -7.10
CA ILE A 195 -9.28 -2.28 -6.46
C ILE A 195 -9.98 -2.81 -5.22
N ALA A 196 -9.85 -2.12 -4.09
CA ALA A 196 -10.61 -2.43 -2.89
C ALA A 196 -11.46 -1.21 -2.49
N THR A 197 -12.68 -1.45 -2.01
CA THR A 197 -13.58 -0.39 -1.56
C THR A 197 -14.51 -0.80 -0.43
N THR A 198 -14.89 0.16 0.42
CA THR A 198 -16.03 0.06 1.34
C THR A 198 -17.28 0.80 0.84
N GLU A 199 -17.29 1.26 -0.42
CA GLU A 199 -18.49 1.81 -1.04
C GLU A 199 -19.62 0.78 -0.98
N ALA A 200 -20.81 1.20 -0.56
CA ALA A 200 -21.99 0.34 -0.62
C ALA A 200 -22.35 0.04 -2.09
N PRO A 201 -22.68 -1.21 -2.45
CA PRO A 201 -23.13 -1.54 -3.79
C PRO A 201 -24.31 -0.67 -4.23
N ALA A 202 -24.33 -0.27 -5.49
CA ALA A 202 -25.44 0.47 -6.07
C ALA A 202 -26.76 -0.32 -5.94
N ALA A 203 -27.82 0.36 -5.51
CA ALA A 203 -29.13 -0.25 -5.31
C ALA A 203 -29.68 -0.82 -6.62
N GLY A 204 -30.23 -2.04 -6.56
CA GLY A 204 -30.82 -2.72 -7.73
C GLY A 204 -29.81 -3.32 -8.71
N VAL A 205 -28.50 -3.27 -8.42
CA VAL A 205 -27.47 -3.89 -9.26
C VAL A 205 -27.19 -5.32 -8.78
N PRO A 206 -27.22 -6.33 -9.67
CA PRO A 206 -26.88 -7.71 -9.32
C PRO A 206 -25.48 -7.87 -8.73
N HIS A 207 -25.30 -8.88 -7.88
CA HIS A 207 -23.99 -9.13 -7.24
C HIS A 207 -22.91 -9.54 -8.25
N ASP A 208 -23.27 -10.18 -9.35
CA ASP A 208 -22.39 -10.59 -10.44
C ASP A 208 -22.17 -9.51 -11.50
N ALA A 209 -22.80 -8.34 -11.36
CA ALA A 209 -22.59 -7.23 -12.28
C ALA A 209 -21.13 -6.72 -12.23
N PRO A 210 -20.62 -6.12 -13.32
CA PRO A 210 -19.28 -5.54 -13.36
C PRO A 210 -19.00 -4.60 -12.19
N PHE A 211 -17.74 -4.59 -11.72
CA PHE A 211 -17.31 -3.79 -10.57
C PHE A 211 -17.71 -2.31 -10.71
N ALA A 212 -17.56 -1.74 -11.91
CA ALA A 212 -17.91 -0.34 -12.15
C ALA A 212 -19.40 0.00 -12.06
N GLN A 213 -20.28 -0.98 -12.25
CA GLN A 213 -21.72 -0.82 -12.07
C GLN A 213 -22.10 -0.93 -10.60
N ARG A 214 -21.45 -1.86 -9.89
CA ARG A 214 -21.67 -2.08 -8.45
C ARG A 214 -21.13 -0.92 -7.61
N PHE A 215 -19.99 -0.33 -7.97
CA PHE A 215 -19.28 0.68 -7.17
C PHE A 215 -18.95 1.94 -8.00
N PRO A 216 -19.97 2.71 -8.42
CA PRO A 216 -19.81 3.78 -9.39
C PRO A 216 -18.91 4.93 -8.89
N ARG A 217 -18.90 5.24 -7.59
CA ARG A 217 -18.07 6.33 -7.04
C ARG A 217 -16.59 5.94 -7.01
N THR A 218 -16.31 4.69 -6.65
CA THR A 218 -14.98 4.10 -6.71
C THR A 218 -14.50 4.05 -8.15
N ALA A 219 -15.31 3.53 -9.07
CA ALA A 219 -14.99 3.43 -10.49
C ALA A 219 -14.69 4.79 -11.11
N ALA A 220 -15.46 5.84 -10.76
CA ALA A 220 -15.18 7.20 -11.22
C ALA A 220 -13.80 7.71 -10.78
N LYS A 221 -13.38 7.42 -9.54
CA LYS A 221 -12.03 7.77 -9.04
C LYS A 221 -10.95 6.93 -9.73
N VAL A 222 -11.17 5.63 -9.91
CA VAL A 222 -10.25 4.71 -10.61
C VAL A 222 -10.01 5.16 -12.05
N ARG A 223 -11.07 5.52 -12.79
CA ARG A 223 -10.96 5.99 -14.19
C ARG A 223 -10.03 7.19 -14.34
N ARG A 224 -10.04 8.12 -13.37
CA ARG A 224 -9.16 9.29 -13.39
C ARG A 224 -7.68 8.92 -13.23
N VAL A 225 -7.39 7.90 -12.42
CA VAL A 225 -6.01 7.45 -12.15
C VAL A 225 -5.48 6.55 -13.28
N LEU A 226 -6.27 5.57 -13.69
CA LEU A 226 -5.87 4.56 -14.68
C LEU A 226 -5.94 5.07 -16.13
N GLY A 227 -6.76 6.09 -16.39
CA GLY A 227 -6.88 6.72 -17.72
C GLY A 227 -7.09 5.67 -18.83
N PRO A 228 -6.18 5.55 -19.82
CA PRO A 228 -6.29 4.59 -20.91
C PRO A 228 -6.41 3.11 -20.50
N ILE A 229 -6.01 2.76 -19.28
CA ILE A 229 -6.01 1.39 -18.76
C ILE A 229 -7.31 1.06 -18.02
N ALA A 230 -8.13 2.07 -17.71
CA ALA A 230 -9.29 1.90 -16.85
C ALA A 230 -10.30 0.88 -17.40
N ALA A 231 -10.51 0.82 -18.71
CA ALA A 231 -11.48 -0.08 -19.32
C ALA A 231 -11.07 -1.56 -19.24
N ILE A 232 -9.76 -1.85 -19.25
CA ILE A 232 -9.24 -3.21 -19.03
C ILE A 232 -9.57 -3.66 -17.60
N VAL A 233 -9.31 -2.78 -16.63
CA VAL A 233 -9.44 -3.11 -15.20
C VAL A 233 -10.88 -3.09 -14.69
N LEU A 234 -11.69 -2.14 -15.15
CA LEU A 234 -13.06 -1.93 -14.65
C LEU A 234 -14.12 -2.65 -15.46
N ASP A 235 -13.91 -2.74 -16.78
CA ASP A 235 -14.92 -3.18 -17.74
C ASP A 235 -14.54 -4.52 -18.40
N GLY A 236 -13.39 -5.11 -18.02
CA GLY A 236 -12.94 -6.44 -18.47
C GLY A 236 -12.52 -6.51 -19.94
N GLN A 237 -12.14 -5.37 -20.53
CA GLN A 237 -11.63 -5.36 -21.91
C GLN A 237 -10.32 -6.14 -22.03
N ALA A 238 -10.10 -6.76 -23.19
CA ALA A 238 -8.83 -7.39 -23.50
C ALA A 238 -7.67 -6.36 -23.43
N PRO A 239 -6.50 -6.73 -22.85
CA PRO A 239 -5.34 -5.85 -22.72
C PRO A 239 -4.88 -5.20 -24.03
#